data_AF-A0A651EMG2-F1
#
_entry.id   AF-A0A651EMG2-F1
#
_cell.length_a   1.000
_cell.length_b   1.000
_cell.length_c   1.000
_cell.angle_alpha   90.00
_cell.angle_beta   90.00
_cell.angle_gamma   90.00
#
_symmetry.space_group_name_H-M   'P 1'
#
loop_
_entity.id
_entity.type
_entity.pdbx_description
1 polymer ?
#
loop_
_entity_poly.entity_id
_entity_poly.type
_entity_poly.pdbx_seq_one_letter_code
_entity_poly.pdbx_strand_id
1 'polypeptide(L)'
;MAEIRLRSILRKELLPLAQRILQISHIPLAVYDAQDNLLLGDTFETEADRYAIAVGEETLGWVQGGEEAAPLASLLSDLALRAVEKKTLANEVLDRYREINLLYNIAAKLTHCREVSTVATVAVEEAQRLIYGTSAVLMLLNPDTQILDLQLIVGDPVAVEPKTSLGEGIAGYVAKTGISEIVNDVAADVRYGEVVPGIRSLLCAPMKALDRVIGVISIHHAELFTYTAADLKLLTAIALQSAPAIENALFYQRQMEAARQREAKLQEQLQELRIEVDEAKRASQVAEITESDFFVQLLQKAKDLRQRR
;
A
#
# COMPACT_ATOMS: atom_id res chain seq x y z
N MET A 1 -19.32 13.19 16.92
CA MET A 1 -19.20 14.64 16.67
C MET A 1 -18.48 15.25 17.86
N ALA A 2 -17.35 15.94 17.63
CA ALA A 2 -16.59 16.53 18.73
C ALA A 2 -17.33 17.78 19.23
N GLU A 3 -18.04 17.63 20.35
CA GLU A 3 -18.85 18.63 21.06
C GLU A 3 -18.28 20.05 20.91
N ILE A 4 -18.91 20.84 20.04
CA ILE A 4 -18.44 22.20 19.73
C ILE A 4 -18.97 23.10 20.83
N ARG A 5 -18.10 23.43 21.79
CA ARG A 5 -18.50 24.28 22.91
C ARG A 5 -18.52 25.74 22.47
N LEU A 6 -19.65 26.42 22.70
CA LEU A 6 -19.83 27.85 22.43
C LEU A 6 -18.69 28.70 23.02
N ARG A 7 -18.22 28.32 24.21
CA ARG A 7 -17.05 28.91 24.88
C ARG A 7 -15.78 28.93 24.02
N SER A 8 -15.53 27.89 23.21
CA SER A 8 -14.34 27.80 22.35
C SER A 8 -14.43 28.72 21.14
N ILE A 9 -15.64 28.92 20.61
CA ILE A 9 -15.89 29.82 19.47
C ILE A 9 -15.73 31.27 19.95
N LEU A 10 -16.32 31.60 21.11
CA LEU A 10 -16.26 32.94 21.68
C LEU A 10 -14.82 33.41 22.02
N ARG A 11 -13.96 32.51 22.51
CA ARG A 11 -12.60 32.86 22.94
C ARG A 11 -11.64 33.28 21.83
N LYS A 12 -11.80 32.78 20.60
CA LYS A 12 -10.78 32.95 19.54
C LYS A 12 -11.02 34.14 18.62
N GLU A 13 -12.28 34.44 18.29
CA GLU A 13 -12.58 35.46 17.27
C GLU A 13 -13.51 36.57 17.79
N LEU A 14 -14.20 36.34 18.91
CA LEU A 14 -15.38 37.13 19.30
C LEU A 14 -15.28 37.84 20.64
N LEU A 15 -14.42 37.41 21.56
CA LEU A 15 -14.21 38.11 22.83
C LEU A 15 -13.94 39.61 22.63
N PRO A 16 -13.08 40.04 21.67
CA PRO A 16 -12.79 41.45 21.46
C PRO A 16 -13.96 42.24 20.84
N LEU A 17 -14.75 41.59 19.97
CA LEU A 17 -15.90 42.21 19.30
C LEU A 17 -17.09 42.32 20.24
N ALA A 18 -17.39 41.26 20.99
CA ALA A 18 -18.46 41.23 21.98
C ALA A 18 -18.18 42.20 23.14
N GLN A 19 -16.93 42.29 23.61
CA GLN A 19 -16.53 43.31 24.58
C GLN A 19 -16.70 44.74 24.04
N ARG A 20 -16.34 44.99 22.77
CA ARG A 20 -16.55 46.30 22.13
C ARG A 20 -18.03 46.65 21.99
N ILE A 21 -18.87 45.69 21.60
CA ILE A 21 -20.32 45.89 21.49
C ILE A 21 -20.89 46.21 22.87
N LEU A 22 -20.52 45.46 23.92
CA LEU A 22 -20.95 45.74 25.30
C LEU A 22 -20.49 47.12 25.80
N GLN A 23 -19.27 47.54 25.46
CA GLN A 23 -18.72 48.84 25.86
C GLN A 23 -19.38 50.03 25.16
N ILE A 24 -19.78 49.88 23.89
CA ILE A 24 -20.35 50.97 23.07
C ILE A 24 -21.87 51.10 23.28
N SER A 25 -22.54 49.98 23.54
CA SER A 25 -24.00 49.91 23.54
C SER A 25 -24.64 50.34 24.87
N HIS A 26 -23.95 50.22 26.01
CA HIS A 26 -24.56 50.35 27.35
C HIS A 26 -25.81 49.48 27.56
N ILE A 27 -25.98 48.45 26.73
CA ILE A 27 -27.16 47.58 26.72
C ILE A 27 -26.82 46.32 27.53
N PRO A 28 -27.66 45.94 28.50
CA PRO A 28 -27.45 44.71 29.25
C PRO A 28 -27.70 43.52 28.31
N LEU A 29 -26.65 42.73 28.07
CA LEU A 29 -26.65 41.50 27.27
C LEU A 29 -25.85 40.44 28.01
N ALA A 30 -26.34 39.21 28.02
CA ALA A 30 -25.63 38.06 28.58
C ALA A 30 -25.64 36.88 27.61
N VAL A 31 -24.52 36.19 27.50
CA VAL A 31 -24.38 34.99 26.67
C VAL A 31 -24.12 33.80 27.57
N TYR A 32 -24.94 32.76 27.43
CA TYR A 32 -24.88 31.52 28.21
C TYR A 32 -24.52 30.34 27.30
N ASP A 33 -23.81 29.34 27.82
CA ASP A 33 -23.71 28.04 27.14
C ASP A 33 -25.00 27.21 27.29
N ALA A 34 -25.07 26.08 26.59
CA ALA A 34 -26.21 25.15 26.66
C ALA A 34 -26.48 24.60 28.08
N GLN A 35 -25.55 24.75 29.03
CA GLN A 35 -25.71 24.38 30.43
C GLN A 35 -26.02 25.59 31.33
N ASP A 36 -26.48 26.70 30.75
CA ASP A 36 -26.78 27.97 31.45
C ASP A 36 -25.57 28.58 32.19
N ASN A 37 -24.33 28.22 31.85
CA ASN A 37 -23.18 28.92 32.41
C ASN A 37 -22.94 30.24 31.67
N LEU A 38 -22.81 31.32 32.42
CA LEU A 38 -22.49 32.64 31.88
C LEU A 38 -21.10 32.64 31.23
N LEU A 39 -21.05 33.00 29.95
CA LEU A 39 -19.82 33.11 29.16
C LEU A 39 -19.37 34.56 28.98
N LEU A 40 -20.31 35.49 28.89
CA LEU A 40 -20.05 36.91 28.60
C LEU A 40 -21.24 37.78 29.06
N GLY A 41 -20.97 38.99 29.57
CA GLY A 41 -22.00 39.91 30.05
C GLY A 41 -22.27 39.84 31.55
N ASP A 42 -23.31 40.56 32.01
CA ASP A 42 -23.75 40.61 33.41
C ASP A 42 -25.07 39.85 33.58
N THR A 43 -25.32 39.31 34.78
CA THR A 43 -26.58 38.62 35.09
C THR A 43 -27.74 39.59 35.16
N PHE A 44 -28.85 39.24 34.51
CA PHE A 44 -30.09 40.01 34.60
C PHE A 44 -30.86 39.71 35.89
N GLU A 45 -31.34 40.77 36.56
CA GLU A 45 -32.24 40.65 37.73
C GLU A 45 -33.72 40.47 37.34
N THR A 46 -34.08 40.76 36.07
CA THR A 46 -35.44 40.67 35.52
C THR A 46 -35.54 39.62 34.40
N GLU A 47 -36.75 39.08 34.17
CA GLU A 47 -37.02 38.22 33.01
C GLU A 47 -36.76 39.00 31.72
N ALA A 48 -35.76 38.56 30.95
CA ALA A 48 -35.39 39.11 29.65
C ALA A 48 -35.50 38.01 28.60
N ASP A 49 -35.81 38.39 27.36
CA ASP A 49 -35.97 37.46 26.25
C ASP A 49 -34.68 36.68 25.99
N ARG A 50 -34.84 35.43 25.55
CA ARG A 50 -33.73 34.54 25.22
C ARG A 50 -33.77 34.17 23.74
N TYR A 51 -32.66 34.40 23.06
CA TYR A 51 -32.47 34.09 21.65
C TYR A 51 -31.45 32.96 21.52
N ALA A 52 -31.80 31.91 20.78
CA ALA A 52 -30.96 30.73 20.64
C ALA A 52 -29.72 31.00 19.78
N ILE A 53 -28.58 30.46 20.22
CA ILE A 53 -27.39 30.31 19.38
C ILE A 53 -27.38 28.85 18.92
N ALA A 54 -27.68 28.60 17.64
CA ALA A 54 -27.88 27.26 17.13
C ALA A 54 -27.10 27.00 15.84
N VAL A 55 -26.71 25.74 15.63
CA VAL A 55 -26.15 25.23 14.38
C VAL A 55 -27.02 24.05 13.93
N GLY A 56 -27.81 24.26 12.89
CA GLY A 56 -28.84 23.28 12.50
C GLY A 56 -29.90 23.14 13.59
N GLU A 57 -30.12 21.93 14.09
CA GLU A 57 -31.06 21.63 15.19
C GLU A 57 -30.40 21.67 16.59
N GLU A 58 -29.07 21.85 16.66
CA GLU A 58 -28.33 21.83 17.92
C GLU A 58 -28.19 23.25 18.51
N THR A 59 -28.75 23.46 19.69
CA THR A 59 -28.59 24.72 20.45
C THR A 59 -27.30 24.68 21.27
N LEU A 60 -26.37 25.57 20.95
CA LEU A 60 -25.07 25.69 21.61
C LEU A 60 -25.10 26.60 22.84
N GLY A 61 -26.14 27.44 22.96
CA GLY A 61 -26.34 28.36 24.07
C GLY A 61 -27.37 29.44 23.75
N TRP A 62 -27.41 30.49 24.56
CA TRP A 62 -28.44 31.53 24.48
C TRP A 62 -27.83 32.93 24.64
N VAL A 63 -28.38 33.90 23.93
CA VAL A 63 -28.19 35.33 24.24
C VAL A 63 -29.45 35.82 24.94
N GLN A 64 -29.29 36.37 26.13
CA GLN A 64 -30.36 36.96 26.91
C GLN A 64 -30.26 38.50 26.85
N GLY A 65 -31.39 39.17 26.65
CA GLY A 65 -31.50 40.63 26.60
C GLY A 65 -32.80 41.11 25.92
N GLY A 66 -32.87 42.39 25.57
CA GLY A 66 -33.99 42.97 24.80
C GLY A 66 -33.95 42.60 23.31
N GLU A 67 -34.70 43.32 22.46
CA GLU A 67 -34.77 43.06 21.00
C GLU A 67 -33.39 43.07 20.31
N GLU A 68 -32.41 43.76 20.88
CA GLU A 68 -31.04 43.87 20.37
C GLU A 68 -30.21 42.58 20.57
N ALA A 69 -30.67 41.66 21.42
CA ALA A 69 -30.05 40.34 21.60
C ALA A 69 -30.26 39.42 20.39
N ALA A 70 -31.33 39.63 19.61
CA ALA A 70 -31.65 38.82 18.43
C ALA A 70 -30.57 38.88 17.32
N PRO A 71 -30.14 40.07 16.84
CA PRO A 71 -29.06 40.15 15.84
C PRO A 71 -27.73 39.58 16.36
N LEU A 72 -27.43 39.71 17.66
CA LEU A 72 -26.24 39.11 18.26
C LEU A 72 -26.33 37.58 18.25
N ALA A 73 -27.47 36.99 18.64
CA ALA A 73 -27.68 35.54 18.60
C ALA A 73 -27.58 34.98 17.18
N SER A 74 -28.14 35.69 16.18
CA SER A 74 -28.01 35.30 14.76
C SER A 74 -26.56 35.35 14.27
N LEU A 75 -25.79 36.39 14.63
CA LEU A 75 -24.38 36.50 14.26
C LEU A 75 -23.55 35.39 14.92
N LEU A 76 -23.79 35.11 16.21
CA LEU A 76 -23.11 34.04 16.93
C LEU A 76 -23.44 32.66 16.34
N SER A 77 -24.67 32.46 15.86
CA SER A 77 -25.09 31.24 15.17
C SER A 77 -24.35 31.05 13.84
N ASP A 78 -24.26 32.09 13.01
CA ASP A 78 -23.52 32.03 11.72
C ASP A 78 -22.03 31.75 11.94
N LEU A 79 -21.41 32.38 12.94
CA LEU A 79 -20.00 32.16 13.27
C LEU A 79 -19.75 30.77 13.87
N ALA A 80 -20.69 30.27 14.67
CA ALA A 80 -20.64 28.90 15.15
C ALA A 80 -20.71 27.90 13.98
N LEU A 81 -21.63 28.09 13.04
CA LEU A 81 -21.74 27.28 11.82
C LEU A 81 -20.42 27.27 11.03
N ARG A 82 -19.85 28.45 10.75
CA ARG A 82 -18.54 28.55 10.04
C ARG A 82 -17.41 27.85 10.79
N ALA A 83 -17.39 27.93 12.12
CA ALA A 83 -16.40 27.25 12.94
C ALA A 83 -16.54 25.72 12.86
N VAL A 84 -17.79 25.20 12.80
CA VAL A 84 -18.08 23.78 12.57
C VAL A 84 -17.56 23.35 11.20
N GLU A 85 -17.96 24.06 10.15
CA GLU A 85 -17.56 23.75 8.76
C GLU A 85 -16.03 23.75 8.61
N LYS A 86 -15.36 24.77 9.15
CA LYS A 86 -13.89 24.88 9.13
C LYS A 86 -13.23 23.70 9.83
N LYS A 87 -13.76 23.25 10.98
CA LYS A 87 -13.22 22.11 11.72
C LYS A 87 -13.41 20.80 10.95
N THR A 88 -14.58 20.61 10.36
CA THR A 88 -14.88 19.43 9.53
C THR A 88 -13.95 19.37 8.32
N LEU A 89 -13.81 20.49 7.59
CA LEU A 89 -12.89 20.59 6.47
C LEU A 89 -11.43 20.36 6.90
N ALA A 90 -11.01 20.93 8.03
CA ALA A 90 -9.65 20.72 8.54
C ALA A 90 -9.38 19.24 8.85
N ASN A 91 -10.35 18.53 9.44
CA ASN A 91 -10.22 17.09 9.69
C ASN A 91 -10.15 16.30 8.38
N GLU A 92 -11.02 16.60 7.42
CA GLU A 92 -10.98 15.94 6.10
C GLU A 92 -9.63 16.16 5.41
N VAL A 93 -9.12 17.39 5.41
CA VAL A 93 -7.80 17.73 4.86
C VAL A 93 -6.69 16.97 5.59
N LEU A 94 -6.74 16.89 6.93
CA LEU A 94 -5.75 16.14 7.71
C LEU A 94 -5.78 14.64 7.41
N ASP A 95 -6.96 14.06 7.23
CA ASP A 95 -7.11 12.64 6.89
C ASP A 95 -6.62 12.36 5.47
N ARG A 96 -6.91 13.24 4.51
CA ARG A 96 -6.32 13.18 3.15
C ARG A 96 -4.81 13.32 3.17
N TYR A 97 -4.29 14.24 3.99
CA TYR A 97 -2.85 14.43 4.15
C TYR A 97 -2.17 13.18 4.72
N ARG A 98 -2.77 12.55 5.73
CA ARG A 98 -2.27 11.28 6.29
C ARG A 98 -2.26 10.16 5.24
N GLU A 99 -3.34 10.04 4.47
CA GLU A 99 -3.47 9.05 3.39
C GLU A 99 -2.38 9.24 2.33
N ILE A 100 -2.17 10.48 1.85
CA ILE A 100 -1.14 10.79 0.86
C ILE A 100 0.27 10.49 1.41
N ASN A 101 0.56 10.86 2.66
CA ASN A 101 1.87 10.59 3.26
C ASN A 101 2.14 9.09 3.42
N LEU A 102 1.11 8.30 3.76
CA LEU A 102 1.25 6.85 3.83
C LEU A 102 1.67 6.30 2.47
N LEU A 103 0.93 6.66 1.41
CA LEU A 103 1.21 6.23 0.04
C LEU A 103 2.62 6.65 -0.41
N TYR A 104 3.00 7.91 -0.15
CA TYR A 104 4.32 8.44 -0.49
C TYR A 104 5.44 7.71 0.24
N ASN A 105 5.30 7.49 1.55
CA ASN A 105 6.33 6.83 2.36
C ASN A 105 6.56 5.38 1.92
N ILE A 106 5.48 4.64 1.58
CA ILE A 106 5.61 3.27 1.06
C ILE A 106 6.28 3.30 -0.32
N ALA A 107 5.81 4.14 -1.23
CA ALA A 107 6.39 4.24 -2.58
C ALA A 107 7.88 4.60 -2.53
N ALA A 108 8.28 5.55 -1.66
CA ALA A 108 9.67 5.95 -1.50
C ALA A 108 10.57 4.78 -1.03
N LYS A 109 10.10 3.96 -0.08
CA LYS A 109 10.84 2.77 0.38
C LYS A 109 11.01 1.72 -0.71
N LEU A 110 10.02 1.60 -1.59
CA LEU A 110 10.00 0.60 -2.66
C LEU A 110 10.76 1.01 -3.93
N THR A 111 11.02 2.31 -4.11
CA THR A 111 11.57 2.86 -5.37
C THR A 111 12.93 2.27 -5.76
N HIS A 112 13.74 1.86 -4.79
CA HIS A 112 15.08 1.31 -5.03
C HIS A 112 15.16 -0.22 -4.97
N CYS A 113 14.04 -0.89 -4.73
CA CYS A 113 14.01 -2.34 -4.67
C CYS A 113 14.05 -2.93 -6.08
N ARG A 114 15.04 -3.79 -6.34
CA ARG A 114 15.20 -4.49 -7.63
C ARG A 114 14.84 -5.97 -7.57
N GLU A 115 14.68 -6.50 -6.37
CA GLU A 115 14.39 -7.89 -6.10
C GLU A 115 13.00 -8.02 -5.50
N VAL A 116 12.26 -9.02 -5.96
CA VAL A 116 10.89 -9.32 -5.49
C VAL A 116 10.88 -9.58 -3.99
N SER A 117 11.86 -10.32 -3.49
CA SER A 117 12.04 -10.61 -2.07
C SER A 117 12.14 -9.31 -1.24
N THR A 118 12.95 -8.35 -1.67
CA THR A 118 13.10 -7.06 -0.97
C THR A 118 11.80 -6.27 -0.95
N VAL A 119 11.09 -6.19 -2.09
CA VAL A 119 9.79 -5.51 -2.15
C VAL A 119 8.78 -6.19 -1.22
N ALA A 120 8.73 -7.52 -1.25
CA ALA A 120 7.81 -8.30 -0.43
C ALA A 120 8.08 -8.09 1.07
N THR A 121 9.36 -8.12 1.48
CA THR A 121 9.76 -7.84 2.87
C THR A 121 9.30 -6.47 3.32
N VAL A 122 9.61 -5.42 2.55
CA VAL A 122 9.22 -4.05 2.91
C VAL A 122 7.70 -3.91 2.98
N ALA A 123 6.96 -4.51 2.04
CA ALA A 123 5.51 -4.46 2.02
C ALA A 123 4.89 -5.12 3.28
N VAL A 124 5.36 -6.31 3.62
CA VAL A 124 4.87 -7.07 4.78
C VAL A 124 5.24 -6.39 6.09
N GLU A 125 6.47 -5.90 6.22
CA GLU A 125 6.92 -5.16 7.42
C GLU A 125 6.13 -3.88 7.64
N GLU A 126 5.86 -3.10 6.59
CA GLU A 126 4.99 -1.91 6.71
C GLU A 126 3.56 -2.28 7.10
N ALA A 127 3.05 -3.40 6.59
CA ALA A 127 1.72 -3.88 6.93
C ALA A 127 1.65 -4.27 8.42
N GLN A 128 2.62 -5.03 8.93
CA GLN A 128 2.69 -5.40 10.35
C GLN A 128 2.97 -4.21 11.28
N ARG A 129 3.66 -3.17 10.80
CA ARG A 129 3.90 -1.95 11.59
C ARG A 129 2.62 -1.12 11.79
N LEU A 130 1.72 -1.14 10.82
CA LEU A 130 0.51 -0.31 10.81
C LEU A 130 -0.74 -1.05 11.26
N ILE A 131 -0.75 -2.38 11.12
CA ILE A 131 -1.89 -3.23 11.40
C ILE A 131 -1.43 -4.35 12.32
N TYR A 132 -2.15 -4.53 13.42
CA TYR A 132 -1.84 -5.58 14.38
C TYR A 132 -2.19 -6.96 13.82
N GLY A 133 -1.22 -7.89 13.84
CA GLY A 133 -1.40 -9.28 13.43
C GLY A 133 -0.25 -10.13 13.95
N THR A 134 -0.50 -11.44 14.09
CA THR A 134 0.50 -12.40 14.57
C THR A 134 1.43 -12.84 13.44
N SER A 135 0.94 -12.86 12.20
CA SER A 135 1.75 -13.14 11.02
C SER A 135 1.21 -12.43 9.79
N ALA A 136 2.02 -12.39 8.74
CA ALA A 136 1.66 -11.81 7.47
C ALA A 136 2.29 -12.60 6.33
N VAL A 137 1.58 -12.66 5.21
CA VAL A 137 1.91 -13.50 4.08
C VAL A 137 1.78 -12.72 2.78
N LEU A 138 2.69 -12.97 1.85
CA LEU A 138 2.61 -12.45 0.49
C LEU A 138 2.77 -13.61 -0.49
N MET A 139 1.83 -13.71 -1.43
CA MET A 139 1.83 -14.69 -2.50
C MET A 139 1.74 -13.99 -3.85
N LEU A 140 2.45 -14.50 -4.86
CA LEU A 140 2.41 -13.94 -6.21
C LEU A 140 1.73 -14.89 -7.18
N LEU A 141 0.89 -14.33 -8.04
CA LEU A 141 0.16 -15.07 -9.04
C LEU A 141 1.07 -15.33 -10.24
N ASN A 142 1.28 -16.59 -10.56
CA ASN A 142 1.84 -16.99 -11.84
C ASN A 142 0.74 -16.88 -12.91
N PRO A 143 0.91 -16.02 -13.94
CA PRO A 143 -0.13 -15.78 -14.94
C PRO A 143 -0.37 -16.99 -15.86
N ASP A 144 0.62 -17.87 -16.03
CA ASP A 144 0.54 -19.01 -16.94
C ASP A 144 -0.16 -20.20 -16.28
N THR A 145 0.13 -20.44 -15.00
CA THR A 145 -0.43 -21.58 -14.26
C THR A 145 -1.68 -21.23 -13.46
N GLN A 146 -1.98 -19.94 -13.27
CA GLN A 146 -3.03 -19.44 -12.36
C GLN A 146 -2.88 -19.96 -10.91
N ILE A 147 -1.63 -20.11 -10.46
CA ILE A 147 -1.29 -20.53 -9.11
C ILE A 147 -0.65 -19.36 -8.37
N LEU A 148 -1.11 -19.11 -7.15
CA LEU A 148 -0.45 -18.24 -6.18
C LEU A 148 0.71 -19.01 -5.55
N ASP A 149 1.93 -18.54 -5.77
CA ASP A 149 3.14 -19.07 -5.15
C ASP A 149 3.52 -18.20 -3.95
N LEU A 150 3.67 -18.85 -2.79
CA LEU A 150 4.13 -18.22 -1.56
C LEU A 150 5.53 -17.60 -1.76
N GLN A 151 5.65 -16.30 -1.50
CA GLN A 151 6.93 -15.59 -1.57
C GLN A 151 7.53 -15.31 -0.20
N LEU A 152 6.68 -14.94 0.77
CA LEU A 152 7.15 -14.50 2.07
C LEU A 152 6.11 -14.81 3.16
N ILE A 153 6.60 -15.25 4.31
CA ILE A 153 5.89 -15.33 5.58
C ILE A 153 6.72 -14.59 6.62
N VAL A 154 6.09 -13.73 7.42
CA VAL A 154 6.72 -13.05 8.56
C VAL A 154 5.82 -13.19 9.79
N GLY A 155 6.43 -13.36 10.97
CA GLY A 155 5.73 -13.49 12.25
C GLY A 155 5.61 -14.93 12.73
N ASP A 156 4.54 -15.22 13.47
CA ASP A 156 4.33 -16.51 14.09
C ASP A 156 4.15 -17.64 13.06
N PRO A 157 4.55 -18.88 13.39
CA PRO A 157 4.36 -20.02 12.49
C PRO A 157 2.89 -20.21 12.10
N VAL A 158 2.65 -20.22 10.80
CA VAL A 158 1.33 -20.46 10.21
C VAL A 158 1.39 -21.59 9.19
N ALA A 159 0.41 -22.48 9.25
CA ALA A 159 0.24 -23.54 8.27
C ALA A 159 -0.42 -22.96 7.01
N VAL A 160 0.39 -22.40 6.12
CA VAL A 160 -0.05 -21.88 4.82
C VAL A 160 0.50 -22.77 3.72
N GLU A 161 -0.38 -23.20 2.81
CA GLU A 161 0.05 -23.98 1.66
C GLU A 161 0.98 -23.13 0.76
N PRO A 162 2.10 -23.69 0.28
CA PRO A 162 3.03 -22.94 -0.55
C PRO A 162 2.44 -22.55 -1.91
N LYS A 163 1.38 -23.24 -2.34
CA LYS A 163 0.71 -23.04 -3.62
C LYS A 163 -0.80 -23.03 -3.41
N THR A 164 -1.48 -22.06 -3.99
CA THR A 164 -2.95 -21.98 -3.92
C THR A 164 -3.50 -21.68 -5.31
N SER A 165 -4.50 -22.45 -5.75
CA SER A 165 -5.12 -22.22 -7.07
C SER A 165 -5.95 -20.94 -7.09
N LEU A 166 -6.04 -20.28 -8.25
CA LEU A 166 -6.90 -19.12 -8.40
C LEU A 166 -8.37 -19.46 -8.10
N GLY A 167 -8.99 -18.72 -7.18
CA GLY A 167 -10.35 -18.95 -6.70
C GLY A 167 -10.49 -19.94 -5.55
N GLU A 168 -9.41 -20.60 -5.12
CA GLU A 168 -9.39 -21.53 -4.00
C GLU A 168 -8.99 -20.81 -2.70
N GLY A 169 -9.68 -21.14 -1.60
CA GLY A 169 -9.47 -20.45 -0.32
C GLY A 169 -9.80 -18.96 -0.38
N ILE A 170 -9.50 -18.26 0.70
CA ILE A 170 -9.71 -16.80 0.77
C ILE A 170 -8.69 -16.08 -0.13
N ALA A 171 -7.41 -16.48 -0.08
CA ALA A 171 -6.35 -15.89 -0.88
C ALA A 171 -6.61 -16.04 -2.39
N GLY A 172 -6.96 -17.23 -2.87
CA GLY A 172 -7.28 -17.45 -4.27
C GLY A 172 -8.56 -16.72 -4.70
N TYR A 173 -9.57 -16.62 -3.83
CA TYR A 173 -10.79 -15.85 -4.12
C TYR A 173 -10.49 -14.35 -4.27
N VAL A 174 -9.72 -13.76 -3.35
CA VAL A 174 -9.29 -12.36 -3.43
C VAL A 174 -8.45 -12.12 -4.68
N ALA A 175 -7.57 -13.05 -5.03
CA ALA A 175 -6.80 -12.98 -6.27
C ALA A 175 -7.69 -13.01 -7.52
N LYS A 176 -8.73 -13.83 -7.53
CA LYS A 176 -9.66 -13.99 -8.65
C LYS A 176 -10.58 -12.78 -8.83
N THR A 177 -11.14 -12.26 -7.74
CA THR A 177 -12.11 -11.17 -7.78
C THR A 177 -11.45 -9.79 -7.79
N GLY A 178 -10.23 -9.70 -7.26
CA GLY A 178 -9.58 -8.42 -7.01
C GLY A 178 -10.30 -7.59 -5.94
N ILE A 179 -11.08 -8.19 -5.05
CA ILE A 179 -11.77 -7.46 -3.97
C ILE A 179 -11.10 -7.81 -2.65
N SER A 180 -10.67 -6.81 -1.88
CA SER A 180 -10.09 -7.01 -0.55
C SER A 180 -11.16 -7.47 0.45
N GLU A 181 -10.78 -8.33 1.39
CA GLU A 181 -11.73 -8.91 2.35
C GLU A 181 -11.23 -8.91 3.79
N ILE A 182 -12.21 -8.80 4.70
CA ILE A 182 -12.06 -8.99 6.15
C ILE A 182 -12.72 -10.30 6.51
N VAL A 183 -11.98 -11.19 7.17
CA VAL A 183 -12.50 -12.45 7.71
C VAL A 183 -12.16 -12.53 9.18
N ASN A 184 -13.11 -12.13 10.03
CA ASN A 184 -12.91 -12.08 11.49
C ASN A 184 -13.05 -13.46 12.17
N ASP A 185 -13.57 -14.46 11.46
CA ASP A 185 -13.54 -15.86 11.89
C ASP A 185 -13.45 -16.78 10.67
N VAL A 186 -12.26 -17.30 10.39
CA VAL A 186 -12.04 -18.20 9.24
C VAL A 186 -12.75 -19.54 9.38
N ALA A 187 -13.07 -19.99 10.59
CA ALA A 187 -13.79 -21.24 10.78
C ALA A 187 -15.28 -21.13 10.45
N ALA A 188 -15.81 -19.91 10.43
CA ALA A 188 -17.16 -19.63 9.94
C ALA A 188 -17.20 -19.43 8.41
N ASP A 189 -16.04 -19.36 7.74
CA ASP A 189 -15.94 -19.13 6.30
C ASP A 189 -15.85 -20.45 5.53
N VAL A 190 -16.82 -20.70 4.66
CA VAL A 190 -16.91 -21.93 3.85
C VAL A 190 -15.71 -22.13 2.92
N ARG A 191 -14.99 -21.07 2.55
CA ARG A 191 -13.84 -21.13 1.65
C ARG A 191 -12.60 -21.67 2.35
N TYR A 192 -12.54 -21.61 3.67
CA TYR A 192 -11.34 -21.98 4.42
C TYR A 192 -11.16 -23.49 4.58
N GLY A 193 -12.22 -24.28 4.34
CA GLY A 193 -12.14 -25.74 4.47
C GLY A 193 -11.86 -26.17 5.92
N GLU A 194 -10.78 -26.92 6.13
CA GLU A 194 -10.36 -27.40 7.45
C GLU A 194 -9.51 -26.33 8.16
N VAL A 195 -9.88 -25.98 9.39
CA VAL A 195 -9.18 -24.93 10.17
C VAL A 195 -7.78 -25.42 10.54
N VAL A 196 -6.79 -24.89 9.85
CA VAL A 196 -5.37 -25.14 10.15
C VAL A 196 -4.86 -24.25 11.30
N PRO A 197 -3.91 -24.74 12.11
CA PRO A 197 -3.37 -23.98 13.23
C PRO A 197 -2.68 -22.68 12.79
N GLY A 198 -2.81 -21.64 13.61
CA GLY A 198 -2.08 -20.37 13.46
C GLY A 198 -2.86 -19.25 12.76
N ILE A 199 -4.05 -19.51 12.24
CA ILE A 199 -4.90 -18.48 11.63
C ILE A 199 -6.35 -18.68 12.08
N ARG A 200 -6.90 -17.68 12.77
CA ARG A 200 -8.31 -17.62 13.17
C ARG A 200 -9.04 -16.41 12.58
N SER A 201 -8.31 -15.34 12.30
CA SER A 201 -8.83 -14.13 11.65
C SER A 201 -7.82 -13.63 10.64
N LEU A 202 -8.27 -13.00 9.56
CA LEU A 202 -7.38 -12.40 8.58
C LEU A 202 -7.95 -11.19 7.84
N LEU A 203 -7.03 -10.38 7.32
CA LEU A 203 -7.24 -9.44 6.24
C LEU A 203 -6.54 -9.97 4.99
N CYS A 204 -7.16 -9.84 3.83
CA CYS A 204 -6.51 -10.17 2.57
C CYS A 204 -6.80 -9.08 1.53
N ALA A 205 -5.75 -8.58 0.89
CA ALA A 205 -5.85 -7.56 -0.15
C ALA A 205 -5.12 -8.03 -1.43
N PRO A 206 -5.71 -7.78 -2.61
CA PRO A 206 -5.08 -8.09 -3.88
C PRO A 206 -4.01 -7.04 -4.19
N MET A 207 -2.88 -7.51 -4.70
CA MET A 207 -1.84 -6.67 -5.27
C MET A 207 -2.17 -6.41 -6.73
N LYS A 208 -2.63 -5.20 -7.04
CA LYS A 208 -3.05 -4.82 -8.39
C LYS A 208 -2.04 -3.90 -9.05
N ALA A 209 -1.51 -4.33 -10.18
CA ALA A 209 -0.69 -3.52 -11.06
C ALA A 209 -1.48 -3.26 -12.35
N LEU A 210 -1.71 -1.98 -12.68
CA LEU A 210 -2.65 -1.56 -13.72
C LEU A 210 -4.02 -2.23 -13.49
N ASP A 211 -4.55 -2.94 -14.48
CA ASP A 211 -5.85 -3.62 -14.42
C ASP A 211 -5.76 -5.12 -14.10
N ARG A 212 -4.61 -5.61 -13.61
CA ARG A 212 -4.41 -7.04 -13.28
C ARG A 212 -3.99 -7.26 -11.84
N VAL A 213 -4.47 -8.37 -11.27
CA VAL A 213 -3.97 -8.89 -10.00
C VAL A 213 -2.70 -9.68 -10.25
N ILE A 214 -1.62 -9.32 -9.57
CA ILE A 214 -0.31 -10.00 -9.67
C ILE A 214 0.02 -10.84 -8.43
N GLY A 215 -0.84 -10.78 -7.40
CA GLY A 215 -0.62 -11.47 -6.13
C GLY A 215 -1.59 -11.00 -5.05
N VAL A 216 -1.35 -11.46 -3.83
CA VAL A 216 -2.12 -11.07 -2.64
C VAL A 216 -1.17 -10.86 -1.47
N ILE A 217 -1.57 -9.96 -0.57
CA ILE A 217 -0.96 -9.78 0.74
C ILE A 217 -2.04 -10.00 1.81
N SER A 218 -1.69 -10.70 2.87
CA SER A 218 -2.58 -10.95 3.99
C SER A 218 -1.90 -10.73 5.33
N ILE A 219 -2.69 -10.31 6.31
CA ILE A 219 -2.32 -10.28 7.72
C ILE A 219 -3.23 -11.24 8.45
N HIS A 220 -2.66 -12.07 9.30
CA HIS A 220 -3.34 -13.10 10.05
C HIS A 220 -3.26 -12.81 11.54
N HIS A 221 -4.23 -13.35 12.27
CA HIS A 221 -4.24 -13.41 13.71
C HIS A 221 -4.51 -14.85 14.16
N ALA A 222 -3.69 -15.38 15.06
CA ALA A 222 -3.81 -16.76 15.55
C ALA A 222 -5.09 -16.99 16.39
N GLU A 223 -5.58 -15.93 17.05
CA GLU A 223 -6.83 -15.92 17.81
C GLU A 223 -7.94 -15.10 17.12
N LEU A 224 -9.17 -15.20 17.64
CA LEU A 224 -10.29 -14.36 17.19
C LEU A 224 -9.93 -12.87 17.38
N PHE A 225 -9.96 -12.13 16.29
CA PHE A 225 -9.61 -10.72 16.25
C PHE A 225 -10.55 -10.00 15.28
N THR A 226 -11.05 -8.84 15.72
CA THR A 226 -11.98 -8.05 14.92
C THR A 226 -11.22 -6.97 14.16
N TYR A 227 -10.92 -7.27 12.90
CA TYR A 227 -10.39 -6.27 11.98
C TYR A 227 -11.49 -5.31 11.53
N THR A 228 -11.09 -4.06 11.29
CA THR A 228 -11.98 -2.97 10.90
C THR A 228 -11.80 -2.59 9.43
N ALA A 229 -12.74 -1.79 8.90
CA ALA A 229 -12.61 -1.20 7.57
C ALA A 229 -11.38 -0.28 7.45
N ALA A 230 -10.92 0.33 8.55
CA ALA A 230 -9.71 1.13 8.56
C ALA A 230 -8.46 0.26 8.34
N ASP A 231 -8.41 -0.92 8.98
CA ASP A 231 -7.30 -1.87 8.81
C ASP A 231 -7.25 -2.41 7.37
N LEU A 232 -8.40 -2.78 6.80
CA LEU A 232 -8.48 -3.21 5.40
C LEU A 232 -8.04 -2.11 4.44
N LYS A 233 -8.42 -0.85 4.71
CA LYS A 233 -8.01 0.31 3.90
C LYS A 233 -6.49 0.49 3.92
N LEU A 234 -5.85 0.34 5.08
CA LEU A 234 -4.39 0.39 5.21
C LEU A 234 -3.71 -0.73 4.43
N LEU A 235 -4.17 -1.98 4.59
CA LEU A 235 -3.59 -3.12 3.87
C LEU A 235 -3.76 -2.97 2.36
N THR A 236 -4.93 -2.51 1.91
CA THR A 236 -5.21 -2.27 0.50
C THR A 236 -4.31 -1.17 -0.07
N ALA A 237 -4.05 -0.10 0.68
CA ALA A 237 -3.13 0.97 0.28
C ALA A 237 -1.69 0.45 0.12
N ILE A 238 -1.25 -0.41 1.04
CA ILE A 238 0.07 -1.07 0.95
C ILE A 238 0.12 -1.98 -0.27
N ALA A 239 -0.87 -2.86 -0.45
CA ALA A 239 -0.95 -3.77 -1.59
C ALA A 239 -0.90 -3.04 -2.93
N LEU A 240 -1.63 -1.93 -3.04
CA LEU A 240 -1.70 -1.09 -4.24
C LEU A 240 -0.35 -0.43 -4.57
N GLN A 241 0.40 0.03 -3.56
CA GLN A 241 1.71 0.64 -3.77
C GLN A 241 2.81 -0.41 -3.99
N SER A 242 2.67 -1.58 -3.39
CA SER A 242 3.64 -2.67 -3.53
C SER A 242 3.54 -3.38 -4.88
N ALA A 243 2.34 -3.46 -5.49
CA ALA A 243 2.16 -4.18 -6.74
C ALA A 243 3.04 -3.66 -7.89
N PRO A 244 3.07 -2.36 -8.21
CA PRO A 244 3.94 -1.83 -9.28
C PRO A 244 5.42 -2.07 -9.01
N ALA A 245 5.87 -2.01 -7.75
CA ALA A 245 7.24 -2.30 -7.39
C ALA A 245 7.60 -3.78 -7.60
N ILE A 246 6.70 -4.71 -7.25
CA ILE A 246 6.87 -6.14 -7.54
C ILE A 246 6.89 -6.38 -9.05
N GLU A 247 5.97 -5.77 -9.80
CA GLU A 247 5.91 -5.91 -11.26
C GLU A 247 7.21 -5.44 -11.92
N ASN A 248 7.76 -4.31 -11.48
CA ASN A 248 9.04 -3.80 -11.94
C ASN A 248 10.20 -4.76 -11.59
N ALA A 249 10.21 -5.31 -10.37
CA ALA A 249 11.24 -6.26 -9.95
C ALA A 249 11.16 -7.58 -10.76
N LEU A 250 9.96 -8.11 -10.98
CA LEU A 250 9.74 -9.29 -11.84
C LEU A 250 10.18 -9.02 -13.28
N PHE A 251 9.86 -7.85 -13.82
CA PHE A 251 10.30 -7.45 -15.16
C PHE A 251 11.83 -7.38 -15.26
N TYR A 252 12.48 -6.78 -14.25
CA TYR A 252 13.94 -6.69 -14.19
C TYR A 252 14.60 -8.08 -14.10
N GLN A 253 14.05 -8.98 -13.28
CA GLN A 253 14.52 -10.37 -13.17
C GLN A 253 14.42 -11.11 -14.50
N ARG A 254 13.28 -11.03 -15.20
CA ARG A 254 13.11 -11.67 -16.52
C ARG A 254 14.09 -11.12 -17.56
N GLN A 255 14.35 -9.81 -17.55
CA GLN A 255 15.34 -9.19 -18.44
C GLN A 255 16.76 -9.71 -18.15
N MET A 256 17.14 -9.79 -16.88
CA MET A 256 18.44 -10.34 -16.47
C MET A 256 18.59 -11.81 -16.87
N GLU A 257 17.54 -12.60 -16.71
CA GLU A 257 17.56 -14.02 -17.06
C GLU A 257 17.65 -14.22 -18.58
N ALA A 258 16.89 -13.46 -19.37
CA ALA A 258 16.97 -13.47 -20.83
C ALA A 258 18.36 -13.02 -21.33
N ALA A 259 18.96 -12.00 -20.69
CA ALA A 259 20.31 -11.55 -21.02
C ALA A 259 21.35 -12.64 -20.75
N ARG A 260 21.28 -13.32 -19.59
CA ARG A 260 22.16 -14.44 -19.24
C ARG A 260 22.02 -15.60 -20.21
N GLN A 261 20.79 -15.96 -20.59
CA GLN A 261 20.55 -17.02 -21.57
C GLN A 261 21.14 -16.67 -22.94
N ARG A 262 21.03 -15.41 -23.37
CA ARG A 262 21.63 -14.94 -24.63
C ARG A 262 23.15 -14.96 -24.58
N GLU A 263 23.75 -14.56 -23.46
CA GLU A 263 25.19 -14.60 -23.27
C GLU A 263 25.72 -16.04 -23.29
N ALA A 264 25.08 -16.96 -22.58
CA ALA A 264 25.43 -18.37 -22.58
C ALA A 264 25.38 -18.97 -23.99
N LYS A 265 24.34 -18.66 -24.77
CA LYS A 265 24.22 -19.10 -26.16
C LYS A 265 25.30 -18.53 -27.08
N LEU A 266 25.67 -17.26 -26.89
CA LEU A 266 26.77 -16.65 -27.65
C LEU A 266 28.11 -17.30 -27.30
N GLN A 267 28.35 -17.64 -26.03
CA GLN A 267 29.56 -18.33 -25.61
C GLN A 267 29.66 -19.73 -26.23
N GLU A 268 28.56 -20.47 -26.28
CA GLU A 268 28.47 -21.78 -26.94
C GLU A 268 28.80 -21.67 -28.44
N GLN A 269 28.18 -20.71 -29.15
CA GLN A 269 28.45 -20.47 -30.57
C GLN A 269 29.91 -20.06 -30.85
N LEU A 270 30.51 -19.22 -29.98
CA LEU A 270 31.92 -18.85 -30.11
C LEU A 270 32.85 -20.04 -29.87
N GLN A 271 32.48 -20.97 -28.98
CA GLN A 271 33.25 -22.17 -28.73
C GLN A 271 33.19 -23.14 -29.92
N GLU A 272 32.01 -23.35 -30.50
CA GLU A 272 31.83 -24.12 -31.74
C GLU A 272 32.66 -23.52 -32.87
N LEU A 273 32.55 -22.21 -33.10
CA LEU A 273 33.30 -21.53 -34.16
C LEU A 273 34.81 -21.61 -33.95
N ARG A 274 35.31 -21.56 -32.69
CA ARG A 274 36.73 -21.77 -32.39
C ARG A 274 37.20 -23.17 -32.77
N ILE A 275 36.39 -24.20 -32.49
CA ILE A 275 36.72 -25.59 -32.83
C ILE A 275 36.79 -25.74 -34.36
N GLU A 276 35.78 -25.24 -35.08
CA GLU A 276 35.76 -25.28 -36.56
C GLU A 276 36.97 -24.56 -37.18
N VAL A 277 37.32 -23.37 -36.68
CA VAL A 277 38.48 -22.60 -37.18
C VAL A 277 39.79 -23.32 -36.90
N ASP A 278 39.95 -23.94 -35.72
CA ASP A 278 41.17 -24.69 -35.38
C ASP A 278 41.29 -25.97 -36.23
N GLU A 279 40.18 -26.67 -36.48
CA GLU A 279 40.15 -27.81 -37.39
C GLU A 279 40.49 -27.41 -38.84
N ALA A 280 39.89 -26.33 -39.34
CA ALA A 280 40.18 -25.81 -40.67
C ALA A 280 41.66 -25.38 -40.81
N LYS A 281 42.23 -24.73 -39.79
CA LYS A 281 43.66 -24.38 -39.76
C LYS A 281 44.56 -25.62 -39.77
N ARG A 282 44.25 -26.64 -38.97
CA ARG A 282 45.01 -27.89 -38.95
C ARG A 282 44.95 -28.60 -40.30
N ALA A 283 43.76 -28.68 -40.91
CA ALA A 283 43.59 -29.27 -42.23
C ALA A 283 44.42 -28.51 -43.29
N SER A 284 44.38 -27.17 -43.28
CA SER A 284 45.19 -26.34 -44.18
C SER A 284 46.70 -26.57 -43.99
N GLN A 285 47.19 -26.65 -42.75
CA GLN A 285 48.60 -26.92 -42.47
C GLN A 285 49.03 -28.32 -42.92
N VAL A 286 48.18 -29.33 -42.73
CA VAL A 286 48.47 -30.69 -43.22
C VAL A 286 48.53 -30.70 -44.75
N ALA A 287 47.60 -30.02 -45.43
CA ALA A 287 47.59 -29.91 -46.88
C ALA A 287 48.89 -29.28 -47.41
N GLU A 288 49.33 -28.14 -46.85
CA GLU A 288 50.60 -27.50 -47.20
C GLU A 288 51.81 -28.43 -47.02
N ILE A 289 51.85 -29.23 -45.94
CA ILE A 289 52.95 -30.18 -45.72
C ILE A 289 52.90 -31.33 -46.73
N THR A 290 51.71 -31.86 -47.04
CA THR A 290 51.57 -32.97 -47.99
C THR A 290 51.86 -32.58 -49.43
N GLU A 291 51.60 -31.33 -49.81
CA GLU A 291 51.89 -30.77 -51.13
C GLU A 291 53.33 -30.26 -51.27
N SER A 292 54.10 -30.23 -50.17
CA SER A 292 55.51 -29.88 -50.20
C SER A 292 56.31 -30.87 -51.06
N ASP A 293 57.20 -30.33 -51.92
CA ASP A 293 58.15 -31.10 -52.74
C ASP A 293 58.91 -32.16 -51.93
N PHE A 294 59.22 -31.87 -50.66
CA PHE A 294 59.91 -32.79 -49.76
C PHE A 294 59.07 -34.04 -49.44
N PHE A 295 57.78 -33.87 -49.17
CA PHE A 295 56.87 -34.98 -48.82
C PHE A 295 56.56 -35.85 -50.04
N VAL A 296 56.37 -35.22 -51.21
CA VAL A 296 56.19 -35.91 -52.49
C VAL A 296 57.43 -36.76 -52.82
N GLN A 297 58.63 -36.21 -52.66
CA GLN A 297 59.89 -36.96 -52.84
C GLN A 297 60.02 -38.12 -51.85
N LEU A 298 59.62 -37.94 -50.59
CA LEU A 298 59.64 -38.99 -49.57
C LEU A 298 58.74 -40.17 -49.94
N LEU A 299 57.53 -39.89 -50.44
CA LEU A 299 56.58 -40.91 -50.92
C LEU A 299 57.10 -41.66 -52.14
N GLN A 300 57.74 -40.98 -53.09
CA GLN A 300 58.41 -41.63 -54.24
C GLN A 300 59.52 -42.58 -53.78
N LYS A 301 60.39 -42.13 -52.87
CA LYS A 301 61.50 -42.92 -52.34
C LYS A 301 61.02 -44.17 -51.58
N ALA A 302 59.93 -44.05 -50.83
CA ALA A 302 59.31 -45.18 -50.13
C ALA A 302 58.69 -46.20 -51.09
N LYS A 303 58.08 -45.76 -52.20
CA LYS A 303 57.56 -46.64 -53.26
C LYS A 303 58.68 -47.42 -53.94
N ASP A 304 59.77 -46.75 -54.28
CA ASP A 304 60.94 -47.37 -54.90
C ASP A 304 61.57 -48.46 -54.00
N LEU A 305 61.63 -48.22 -52.69
CA LEU A 305 62.12 -49.20 -51.72
C LEU A 305 61.20 -50.42 -51.59
N ARG A 306 59.89 -50.25 -51.78
CA ARG A 306 58.91 -51.35 -51.73
C ARG A 306 58.91 -52.21 -52.99
N GLN A 307 59.20 -51.62 -54.15
CA GLN A 307 59.29 -52.35 -55.42
C GLN A 307 60.62 -53.10 -55.60
N ARG A 308 61.62 -52.84 -54.74
CA ARG A 308 62.93 -53.51 -54.73
C ARG A 308 62.99 -54.74 -53.81
N ARG A 309 61.86 -55.18 -53.25
CA ARG A 309 61.71 -56.41 -52.45
C ARG A 309 60.93 -57.44 -53.24
#